data_AF-A0AAW9EBZ3-F1
#
_entry.id   AF-A0AAW9EBZ3-F1
#
_cell.length_a   1.000
_cell.length_b   1.000
_cell.length_c   1.000
_cell.angle_alpha   90.00
_cell.angle_beta   90.00
_cell.angle_gamma   90.00
#
_symmetry.space_group_name_H-M   'P 1'
#
loop_
_entity.id
_entity.type
_entity.pdbx_description
1 polymer ?
#
loop_
_entity_poly.entity_id
_entity_poly.type
_entity_poly.pdbx_seq_one_letter_code
_entity_poly.pdbx_strand_id
1 'polypeptide(L)'
;GDAVYITEQGQQFTRQCAENPQLVPCLFEYVYFARPDSFIDKISVYNARLRMGQKLGAKIAKEWEDFQLVLVIAFPETSCDIALEFAHILI
;
A
#
# COMPACT_ATOMS: atom_id res chain seq x y z
N GLY A 1 -4.80 19.47 6.10
CA GLY A 1 -5.90 20.42 6.35
C GLY A 1 -5.89 20.85 7.80
N ASP A 2 -5.73 19.89 8.70
CA ASP A 2 -5.62 20.13 10.13
C ASP A 2 -4.27 20.71 10.53
N ALA A 3 -4.30 21.51 11.60
CA ALA A 3 -3.14 21.90 12.38
C ALA A 3 -3.24 21.29 13.77
N VAL A 4 -2.11 20.79 14.27
CA VAL A 4 -1.95 20.30 15.64
C VAL A 4 -0.94 21.22 16.34
N TYR A 5 -1.32 21.77 17.49
CA TYR A 5 -0.46 22.62 18.32
C TYR A 5 -0.34 22.00 19.71
N ILE A 6 0.89 21.87 20.19
CA ILE A 6 1.21 21.37 21.52
C ILE A 6 1.98 22.47 22.24
N THR A 7 1.46 22.96 23.37
CA THR A 7 2.13 24.00 24.17
C THR A 7 3.35 23.44 24.90
N GLU A 8 4.22 24.31 25.39
CA GLU A 8 5.34 23.92 26.26
C GLU A 8 4.89 23.25 27.57
N GLN A 9 3.64 23.48 27.99
CA GLN A 9 3.02 22.82 29.16
C GLN A 9 2.39 21.46 28.80
N GLY A 10 2.51 21.00 27.56
CA GLY A 10 1.98 19.72 27.09
C GLY A 10 0.48 19.71 26.76
N GLN A 11 -0.17 20.87 26.65
CA GLN A 11 -1.58 20.93 26.25
C GLN A 11 -1.70 20.82 24.72
N GLN A 12 -2.52 19.89 24.25
CA GLN A 12 -2.77 19.66 22.83
C GLN A 12 -4.03 20.38 22.34
N PHE A 13 -3.92 21.05 21.20
CA PHE A 13 -5.01 21.68 20.47
C PHE A 13 -5.02 21.19 19.03
N THR A 14 -6.20 21.04 18.45
CA THR A 14 -6.37 20.67 17.03
C THR A 14 -7.36 21.62 16.38
N ARG A 15 -7.12 22.00 15.12
CA ARG A 15 -8.02 22.88 14.37
C ARG A 15 -7.93 22.59 12.87
N GLN A 16 -9.08 22.55 12.20
CA GLN A 16 -9.13 22.54 10.74
C GLN A 16 -8.80 23.94 10.20
N CYS A 17 -7.77 24.02 9.35
CA CYS A 17 -7.20 25.29 8.87
C CYS A 17 -7.30 25.49 7.35
N ALA A 18 -7.92 24.56 6.62
CA ALA A 18 -8.19 24.69 5.20
C ALA A 18 -9.70 24.70 4.91
N GLU A 19 -10.12 25.41 3.89
CA GLU A 19 -11.49 25.30 3.38
C GLU A 19 -11.61 24.02 2.54
N ASN A 20 -12.71 23.27 2.72
CA ASN A 20 -13.02 22.05 1.95
C ASN A 20 -11.85 21.05 1.82
N PRO A 21 -11.28 20.55 2.94
CA PRO A 21 -10.17 19.61 2.87
C PRO A 21 -10.58 18.32 2.14
N GLN A 22 -9.68 17.79 1.32
CA GLN A 22 -9.84 16.49 0.68
C GLN A 22 -8.71 15.56 1.09
N LEU A 23 -9.05 14.29 1.30
CA LEU A 23 -8.08 13.23 1.55
C LEU A 23 -7.68 12.60 0.22
N VAL A 24 -6.52 13.01 -0.30
CA VAL A 24 -5.94 12.48 -1.55
C VAL A 24 -4.54 11.93 -1.23
N PRO A 25 -4.45 10.74 -0.61
CA PRO A 25 -3.17 10.21 -0.17
C PRO A 25 -2.30 9.81 -1.37
N CYS A 26 -0.99 9.94 -1.22
CA CYS A 26 -0.04 9.56 -2.25
C CYS A 26 -0.05 8.04 -2.46
N LEU A 27 -0.47 7.58 -3.63
CA LEU A 27 -0.49 6.14 -3.94
C LEU A 27 0.92 5.52 -3.88
N PHE A 28 1.95 6.28 -4.22
CA PHE A 28 3.34 5.81 -4.23
C PHE A 28 3.87 5.42 -2.85
N GLU A 29 3.30 5.97 -1.77
CA GLU A 29 3.62 5.52 -0.41
C GLU A 29 3.30 4.04 -0.22
N TYR A 30 2.11 3.61 -0.68
CA TYR A 30 1.67 2.22 -0.59
C TYR A 30 2.43 1.29 -1.55
N VAL A 31 2.72 1.78 -2.76
CA VAL A 31 3.42 0.98 -3.78
C VAL A 31 4.86 0.70 -3.37
N TYR A 32 5.59 1.70 -2.87
CA TYR A 32 7.03 1.55 -2.69
C TYR A 32 7.64 2.34 -1.53
N PHE A 33 7.27 3.60 -1.34
CA PHE A 33 8.02 4.51 -0.47
C PHE A 33 7.92 4.16 1.02
N ALA A 34 6.71 3.85 1.51
CA ALA A 34 6.51 3.61 2.92
C ALA A 34 7.06 2.24 3.34
N ARG A 35 7.46 2.14 4.60
CA ARG A 35 7.83 0.84 5.19
C ARG A 35 6.56 -0.03 5.34
N PRO A 36 6.66 -1.36 5.14
CA PRO A 36 5.49 -2.24 5.16
C PRO A 36 4.79 -2.32 6.53
N ASP A 37 5.52 -2.08 7.62
CA ASP A 37 5.04 -2.06 9.01
C ASP A 37 4.20 -0.80 9.34
N SER A 38 4.10 0.16 8.42
CA SER A 38 3.44 1.44 8.65
C SER A 38 1.94 1.37 8.34
N PHE A 39 1.17 2.22 9.03
CA PHE A 39 -0.24 2.49 8.76
C PHE A 39 -0.38 3.94 8.32
N ILE A 40 -0.81 4.15 7.08
CA ILE A 40 -1.06 5.48 6.50
C ILE A 40 -2.56 5.58 6.27
N ASP A 41 -3.20 6.62 6.80
CA ASP A 41 -4.66 6.82 6.68
C ASP A 41 -5.49 5.57 7.00
N LYS A 42 -5.10 4.85 8.07
CA LYS A 42 -5.72 3.60 8.55
C LYS A 42 -5.53 2.38 7.64
N ILE A 43 -4.71 2.50 6.59
CA ILE A 43 -4.37 1.41 5.67
C ILE A 43 -2.99 0.87 6.04
N SER A 44 -2.92 -0.44 6.32
CA SER A 44 -1.64 -1.15 6.44
C SER A 44 -0.96 -1.21 5.08
N VAL A 45 0.29 -0.73 5.01
CA VAL A 45 1.09 -0.74 3.78
C VAL A 45 1.35 -2.19 3.33
N TYR A 46 1.71 -3.09 4.26
CA TYR A 46 1.88 -4.51 3.98
C TYR A 46 0.62 -5.14 3.34
N ASN A 47 -0.55 -4.97 3.96
CA ASN A 47 -1.79 -5.53 3.41
C ASN A 47 -2.19 -4.91 2.07
N ALA A 48 -1.87 -3.63 1.85
CA ALA A 48 -2.06 -3.01 0.54
C ALA A 48 -1.21 -3.70 -0.54
N ARG A 49 0.06 -4.01 -0.24
CA ARG A 49 0.97 -4.73 -1.15
C ARG A 49 0.52 -6.18 -1.43
N LEU A 50 0.06 -6.92 -0.42
CA LEU A 50 -0.55 -8.23 -0.65
C LEU A 50 -1.73 -8.13 -1.62
N ARG A 51 -2.64 -7.17 -1.40
CA ARG A 51 -3.77 -6.94 -2.31
C ARG A 51 -3.34 -6.57 -3.73
N MET A 52 -2.23 -5.84 -3.89
CA MET A 52 -1.65 -5.59 -5.23
C MET A 52 -1.24 -6.90 -5.89
N GLY A 53 -0.57 -7.80 -5.16
CA GLY A 53 -0.20 -9.14 -5.63
C GLY A 53 -1.42 -9.96 -6.06
N GLN A 54 -2.47 -9.98 -5.22
CA GLN A 54 -3.73 -10.67 -5.53
C GLN A 54 -4.39 -10.14 -6.81
N LYS A 55 -4.47 -8.81 -6.95
CA LYS A 55 -5.09 -8.18 -8.13
C LYS A 55 -4.29 -8.41 -9.39
N LEU A 56 -2.96 -8.35 -9.29
CA LEU A 56 -2.07 -8.66 -10.42
C LEU A 56 -2.17 -10.14 -10.80
N GLY A 57 -2.22 -11.05 -9.83
CA GLY A 57 -2.37 -12.49 -10.05
C GLY A 57 -3.68 -12.80 -10.77
N ALA A 58 -4.80 -12.29 -10.25
CA ALA A 58 -6.11 -12.48 -10.88
C ALA A 58 -6.19 -11.89 -12.31
N LYS A 59 -5.50 -10.78 -12.56
CA LYS A 59 -5.41 -10.18 -13.90
C LYS A 59 -4.64 -11.10 -14.85
N ILE A 60 -3.47 -11.58 -14.45
CA ILE A 60 -2.65 -12.46 -15.29
C ILE A 60 -3.32 -13.81 -15.50
N ALA A 61 -3.98 -14.37 -14.48
CA ALA A 61 -4.75 -15.62 -14.60
C ALA A 61 -5.78 -15.55 -15.73
N LYS A 62 -6.42 -14.38 -15.87
CA LYS A 62 -7.43 -14.11 -16.90
C LYS A 62 -6.81 -13.81 -18.26
N GLU A 63 -5.75 -13.02 -18.31
CA GLU A 63 -5.17 -12.55 -19.57
C GLU A 63 -4.27 -13.60 -20.23
N TRP A 64 -3.63 -14.48 -19.43
CA TRP A 64 -2.60 -15.43 -19.86
C TRP A 64 -3.05 -16.88 -19.59
N GLU A 65 -4.33 -17.20 -19.78
CA GLU A 65 -4.92 -18.51 -19.50
C GLU A 65 -4.22 -19.66 -20.25
N ASP A 66 -3.72 -19.39 -21.47
CA ASP A 66 -3.01 -20.37 -22.30
C ASP A 66 -1.51 -20.51 -21.98
N PHE A 67 -0.97 -19.72 -21.04
CA PHE A 67 0.44 -19.74 -20.67
C PHE A 67 0.68 -20.52 -19.38
N GLN A 68 1.56 -21.52 -19.45
CA GLN A 68 1.99 -22.25 -18.25
C GLN A 68 3.11 -21.49 -17.53
N LEU A 69 2.75 -20.79 -16.45
CA LEU A 69 3.73 -20.20 -15.54
C LEU A 69 4.38 -21.30 -14.68
N VAL A 70 5.71 -21.30 -14.66
CA VAL A 70 6.50 -22.30 -13.91
C VAL A 70 7.28 -21.71 -12.75
N LEU A 71 7.53 -20.39 -12.78
CA LEU A 71 8.35 -19.71 -11.78
C LEU A 71 7.96 -18.24 -11.70
N VAL A 72 7.93 -17.72 -10.47
CA VAL A 72 7.82 -16.29 -10.18
C VAL A 72 9.12 -15.84 -9.50
N ILE A 73 9.73 -14.77 -10.02
CA ILE A 73 10.95 -14.17 -9.46
C ILE A 73 10.63 -12.73 -9.04
N ALA A 74 10.90 -12.42 -7.78
CA ALA A 74 10.79 -11.06 -7.26
C ALA A 74 12.09 -10.27 -7.45
N PHE A 75 11.96 -8.97 -7.71
CA PHE A 75 13.09 -8.04 -7.59
C PHE A 75 13.10 -7.46 -6.17
N PRO A 76 14.17 -7.72 -5.40
CA PRO A 76 14.19 -7.34 -4.00
C PRO A 76 14.19 -5.81 -3.81
N GLU A 77 13.65 -5.27 -2.72
CA GLU A 77 13.02 -5.99 -1.58
C GLU A 77 11.48 -5.84 -1.56
N THR A 78 10.96 -4.69 -1.98
CA THR A 78 9.54 -4.34 -1.88
C THR A 78 8.60 -5.29 -2.63
N SER A 79 9.07 -5.86 -3.74
CA SER A 79 8.21 -6.74 -4.55
C SER A 79 8.12 -8.17 -4.02
N CYS A 80 8.90 -8.56 -3.00
CA CYS A 80 8.92 -9.93 -2.49
C CYS A 80 7.53 -10.37 -1.99
N ASP A 81 6.87 -9.56 -1.16
CA ASP A 81 5.53 -9.89 -0.64
C ASP A 81 4.47 -9.89 -1.75
N ILE A 82 4.59 -8.96 -2.70
CA ILE A 82 3.67 -8.85 -3.85
C ILE A 82 3.80 -10.08 -4.74
N ALA A 83 5.03 -10.49 -5.04
CA ALA A 83 5.35 -11.63 -5.89
C ALA A 83 4.97 -12.96 -5.22
N LEU A 84 5.14 -13.08 -3.90
CA LEU A 84 4.70 -14.25 -3.14
C LEU A 84 3.18 -14.43 -3.25
N GLU A 85 2.42 -13.36 -3.01
CA GLU A 85 0.96 -13.40 -3.10
C GLU A 85 0.48 -13.59 -4.55
N PHE A 86 1.17 -12.98 -5.52
CA PHE A 86 0.94 -13.22 -6.95
C PHE A 86 1.14 -14.70 -7.32
N ALA A 87 2.21 -15.33 -6.82
CA ALA A 87 2.49 -16.74 -7.06
C ALA A 87 1.40 -17.63 -6.45
N HIS A 88 0.96 -17.33 -5.22
CA HIS A 88 -0.12 -18.07 -4.54
C HIS A 88 -1.42 -18.11 -5.35
N ILE A 89 -1.70 -17.06 -6.15
CA ILE A 89 -2.90 -17.01 -6.98
C ILE A 89 -2.77 -17.82 -8.28
N LEU A 90 -1.55 -18.02 -8.78
CA LEU A 90 -1.29 -18.53 -10.13
C LEU A 90 -0.67 -19.93 -10.19
N ILE A 91 -0.02 -20.36 -9.13
CA ILE A 91 0.72 -21.63 -9.01
C ILE A 91 0.21 -22.38 -7.78
#